data_AF-A0A8T4WJ38-F1
#
_entry.id   AF-A0A8T4WJ38-F1
#
_cell.length_a   1.000
_cell.length_b   1.000
_cell.length_c   1.000
_cell.angle_alpha   90.00
_cell.angle_beta   90.00
_cell.angle_gamma   90.00
#
_symmetry.space_group_name_H-M   'P 1'
#
loop_
_entity.id
_entity.type
_entity.pdbx_description
1 polymer ?
#
loop_
_entity_poly.entity_id
_entity_poly.type
_entity_poly.pdbx_seq_one_letter_code
_entity_poly.pdbx_strand_id
1 'polypeptide(L)'
;MLLKITMSLLSATVLILLSIFNPIVQSVEEPLDSDLDPLVDIHVTFELLKLRSLEKYDNHLNFREYIDRYSYPDFYLKVWINDQMFQSPIWKNTRYIYDPDWKVTANVPDDEEWVNITIQLWDSNIGRDQKCDISGYEEGGKDSYDVNLFYNVKSGHWMGDDYAEEYALNADPSGYGRLNGCDDGSIYQHDYDAELWFNIYQNDYDGDGIPYWTETEVFGTNPKVDDTGRDDDGDGIPIEWEWKWGHVFGWDYNRREYTHEWIYDPFTWENHSNLDPDGDGLSNYEEYLTSEWFSDPFRQDLFVEQDIMETGPNGEKTEFPEESKELLRTAYNRQNIVYHLDDGCMGGGELIPFDDSATDEEIKDIYWNYFLHGDEDNWRFGVFHYGLVLYNAERYPGFGFWGGVHPVIDSYQISALGMEKKVNLPWGKRPVVYASAYMHECGHTLGIFHGNTPGCDDQEGKYPWQLNWWKWLPYKSVMNYGYMYRMVDYSDGSRGKNDFDDWNRLDLTFFKTSIW
;
A
#
# COMPACT_ATOMS: atom_id res chain seq x y z
N MET A 1 -67.02 51.13 8.67
CA MET A 1 -68.20 50.44 9.21
C MET A 1 -67.68 49.46 10.26
N LEU A 2 -67.85 49.84 11.55
CA LEU A 2 -67.65 49.08 12.82
C LEU A 2 -66.25 48.45 13.04
N LEU A 3 -65.46 48.65 14.11
CA LEU A 3 -65.64 48.87 15.57
C LEU A 3 -64.32 49.55 16.07
N LYS A 4 -64.19 50.69 16.78
CA LYS A 4 -64.54 51.09 18.17
C LYS A 4 -63.94 50.14 19.24
N ILE A 5 -62.96 50.52 20.09
CA ILE A 5 -63.05 51.27 21.40
C ILE A 5 -61.63 51.21 22.05
N THR A 6 -60.88 52.30 22.29
CA THR A 6 -60.81 53.25 23.46
C THR A 6 -60.54 52.61 24.84
N MET A 7 -59.44 52.92 25.55
CA MET A 7 -59.32 53.76 26.80
C MET A 7 -58.11 53.21 27.60
N SER A 8 -57.38 53.86 28.51
CA SER A 8 -57.29 55.23 29.05
C SER A 8 -56.14 55.26 30.09
N LEU A 9 -55.36 56.35 30.06
CA LEU A 9 -54.59 57.07 31.12
C LEU A 9 -54.25 56.44 32.50
N LEU A 10 -53.01 56.65 32.97
CA LEU A 10 -52.58 57.60 34.05
C LEU A 10 -51.05 57.44 34.28
N SER A 11 -50.18 58.41 33.97
CA SER A 11 -49.74 59.55 34.81
C SER A 11 -49.03 59.20 36.13
N ALA A 12 -47.69 59.33 36.19
CA ALA A 12 -46.99 60.14 37.19
C ALA A 12 -45.44 60.10 37.01
N THR A 13 -44.85 61.26 37.20
CA THR A 13 -43.50 61.76 36.91
C THR A 13 -42.45 61.51 38.00
N VAL A 14 -41.19 61.34 37.54
CA VAL A 14 -39.90 61.89 38.08
C VAL A 14 -39.29 61.26 39.34
N LEU A 15 -38.08 60.69 39.23
CA LEU A 15 -36.85 61.24 39.85
C LEU A 15 -35.57 60.51 39.39
N ILE A 16 -34.52 61.30 39.18
CA ILE A 16 -33.16 60.94 38.76
C ILE A 16 -32.41 60.25 39.90
N LEU A 17 -31.65 59.19 39.59
CA LEU A 17 -30.46 58.80 40.35
C LEU A 17 -29.43 58.14 39.42
N LEU A 18 -28.40 58.91 39.11
CA LEU A 18 -27.13 58.45 38.57
C LEU A 18 -26.45 57.58 39.64
N SER A 19 -26.36 56.28 39.40
CA SER A 19 -25.44 55.39 40.10
C SER A 19 -24.42 54.87 39.10
N ILE A 20 -23.18 55.32 39.30
CA ILE A 20 -21.96 54.84 38.68
C ILE A 20 -21.81 53.36 39.06
N PHE A 21 -22.03 52.46 38.10
CA PHE A 21 -21.56 51.09 38.21
C PHE A 21 -20.18 51.04 37.58
N ASN A 22 -19.15 50.89 38.42
CA ASN A 22 -17.88 50.36 37.96
C ASN A 22 -18.15 48.94 37.43
N PRO A 23 -17.77 48.59 36.19
CA PRO A 23 -17.63 47.19 35.86
C PRO A 23 -16.47 46.67 36.72
N ILE A 24 -16.79 45.79 37.65
CA ILE A 24 -15.81 44.85 38.18
C ILE A 24 -15.39 44.05 36.94
N VAL A 25 -14.21 44.38 36.39
CA VAL A 25 -13.50 43.48 35.48
C VAL A 25 -13.11 42.30 36.34
N GLN A 26 -14.00 41.31 36.38
CA GLN A 26 -13.64 39.98 36.80
C GLN A 26 -12.75 39.47 35.67
N SER A 27 -11.44 39.48 35.90
CA SER A 27 -10.52 38.71 35.08
C SER A 27 -10.96 37.27 35.21
N VAL A 28 -11.69 36.79 34.21
CA VAL A 28 -11.77 35.37 33.93
C VAL A 28 -10.35 35.03 33.49
N GLU A 29 -9.56 34.49 34.41
CA GLU A 29 -8.46 33.60 34.00
C GLU A 29 -9.20 32.44 33.31
N GLU A 30 -9.19 32.44 31.99
CA GLU A 30 -9.50 31.23 31.23
C GLU A 30 -8.48 30.17 31.66
N PRO A 31 -8.92 28.95 31.96
CA PRO A 31 -7.99 27.90 32.32
C PRO A 31 -7.08 27.64 31.11
N LEU A 32 -5.77 27.66 31.36
CA LEU A 32 -4.68 27.22 30.47
C LEU A 32 -4.74 25.70 30.19
N ASP A 33 -5.93 25.11 30.10
CA ASP A 33 -6.18 23.68 30.25
C ASP A 33 -6.82 23.06 29.00
N SER A 34 -6.71 23.73 27.85
CA SER A 34 -7.21 23.25 26.56
C SER A 34 -6.16 23.18 25.47
N ASP A 35 -4.89 23.46 25.77
CA ASP A 35 -3.80 23.43 24.78
C ASP A 35 -3.23 22.01 24.71
N LEU A 36 -3.42 21.34 23.57
CA LEU A 36 -2.97 19.96 23.33
C LEU A 36 -1.45 19.85 23.17
N ASP A 37 -0.76 20.95 22.82
CA ASP A 37 0.69 21.03 22.82
C ASP A 37 1.17 22.41 23.31
N PRO A 38 1.47 22.56 24.61
CA PRO A 38 1.89 23.84 25.16
C PRO A 38 3.31 24.28 24.73
N LEU A 39 4.03 23.49 23.92
CA LEU A 39 5.37 23.79 23.45
C LEU A 39 5.38 24.46 22.08
N VAL A 40 4.39 24.17 21.23
CA VAL A 40 4.30 24.67 19.84
C VAL A 40 2.85 24.92 19.42
N ASP A 41 2.67 25.86 18.49
CA ASP A 41 1.38 26.06 17.78
C ASP A 41 1.24 24.95 16.74
N ILE A 42 0.12 24.22 16.76
CA ILE A 42 -0.04 22.96 16.04
C ILE A 42 -0.31 23.21 14.55
N HIS A 43 0.46 22.53 13.73
CA HIS A 43 0.39 22.56 12.28
C HIS A 43 0.31 21.14 11.75
N VAL A 44 -0.81 20.80 11.10
CA VAL A 44 -1.00 19.51 10.44
C VAL A 44 -0.54 19.61 9.00
N THR A 45 0.21 18.61 8.56
CA THR A 45 0.78 18.48 7.22
C THR A 45 0.26 17.23 6.55
N PHE A 46 -0.24 17.37 5.32
CA PHE A 46 -0.45 16.27 4.40
C PHE A 46 0.73 16.20 3.43
N GLU A 47 1.29 15.02 3.23
CA GLU A 47 2.38 14.74 2.30
C GLU A 47 1.99 13.65 1.30
N LEU A 48 2.10 13.95 0.01
CA LEU A 48 1.90 12.97 -1.06
C LEU A 48 3.20 12.21 -1.31
N LEU A 49 3.14 10.89 -1.22
CA LEU A 49 4.30 10.00 -1.39
C LEU A 49 4.33 9.39 -2.79
N LYS A 50 3.20 8.82 -3.24
CA LYS A 50 3.09 8.15 -4.54
C LYS A 50 1.70 8.32 -5.12
N LEU A 51 1.63 8.26 -6.44
CA LEU A 51 0.38 8.21 -7.17
C LEU A 51 0.52 7.25 -8.35
N ARG A 52 -0.48 6.42 -8.58
CA ARG A 52 -0.54 5.62 -9.79
C ARG A 52 -1.94 5.40 -10.31
N SER A 53 -2.03 5.29 -11.63
CA SER A 53 -3.20 4.73 -12.29
C SER A 53 -3.18 3.21 -12.17
N LEU A 54 -4.33 2.58 -11.93
CA LEU A 54 -4.46 1.12 -11.93
C LEU A 54 -4.97 0.60 -13.28
N GLU A 55 -4.73 1.35 -14.36
CA GLU A 55 -5.14 1.00 -15.72
C GLU A 55 -4.69 -0.42 -16.10
N LYS A 56 -5.64 -1.21 -16.60
CA LYS A 56 -5.40 -2.59 -17.01
C LYS A 56 -6.00 -2.86 -18.37
N TYR A 57 -5.12 -3.06 -19.35
CA TYR A 57 -5.48 -3.39 -20.72
C TYR A 57 -5.07 -4.82 -21.06
N ASP A 58 -5.91 -5.79 -20.71
CA ASP A 58 -5.74 -7.18 -21.14
C ASP A 58 -6.75 -7.54 -22.24
N ASN A 59 -6.24 -7.97 -23.40
CA ASN A 59 -7.09 -8.43 -24.50
C ASN A 59 -7.69 -9.82 -24.28
N HIS A 60 -7.24 -10.53 -23.24
CA HIS A 60 -7.74 -11.85 -22.87
C HIS A 60 -8.86 -11.80 -21.83
N LEU A 61 -9.09 -10.61 -21.25
CA LEU A 61 -10.17 -10.30 -20.32
C LEU A 61 -11.26 -9.50 -21.05
N ASN A 62 -12.50 -9.60 -20.57
CA ASN A 62 -13.65 -8.92 -21.18
C ASN A 62 -13.86 -7.50 -20.65
N PHE A 63 -12.99 -7.04 -19.74
CA PHE A 63 -12.99 -5.69 -19.19
C PHE A 63 -11.69 -4.98 -19.56
N ARG A 64 -11.72 -3.65 -19.51
CA ARG A 64 -10.55 -2.79 -19.70
C ARG A 64 -10.72 -1.64 -18.75
N GLU A 65 -9.70 -1.39 -17.95
CA GLU A 65 -9.61 -0.22 -17.08
C GLU A 65 -8.68 0.79 -17.75
N TYR A 66 -9.14 2.03 -17.85
CA TYR A 66 -8.36 3.14 -18.37
C TYR A 66 -8.90 4.45 -17.80
N ILE A 67 -8.01 5.38 -17.49
CA ILE A 67 -8.42 6.74 -17.14
C ILE A 67 -8.60 7.53 -18.44
N ASP A 68 -7.58 7.47 -19.29
CA ASP A 68 -7.54 8.18 -20.56
C ASP A 68 -7.47 7.18 -21.73
N ARG A 69 -8.43 7.26 -22.65
CA ARG A 69 -8.54 6.22 -23.69
C ARG A 69 -7.40 6.22 -24.72
N TYR A 70 -6.73 7.36 -24.89
CA TYR A 70 -5.78 7.59 -25.98
C TYR A 70 -4.47 8.26 -25.54
N SER A 71 -4.31 8.52 -24.24
CA SER A 71 -3.17 9.19 -23.60
C SER A 71 -2.94 8.56 -22.22
N TYR A 72 -1.90 9.03 -21.53
CA TYR A 72 -1.81 8.80 -20.09
C TYR A 72 -2.47 9.95 -19.33
N PRO A 73 -2.88 9.73 -18.07
CA PRO A 73 -3.54 10.74 -17.26
C PRO A 73 -2.73 12.03 -17.04
N ASP A 74 -3.45 13.11 -16.80
CA ASP A 74 -2.96 14.42 -16.36
C ASP A 74 -3.40 14.68 -14.91
N PHE A 75 -2.79 13.99 -13.94
CA PHE A 75 -3.22 14.00 -12.55
C PHE A 75 -3.03 15.34 -11.83
N TYR A 76 -3.95 15.67 -10.91
CA TYR A 76 -3.76 16.65 -9.86
C TYR A 76 -4.61 16.33 -8.62
N LEU A 77 -4.15 16.76 -7.45
CA LEU A 77 -4.80 16.51 -6.16
C LEU A 77 -5.43 17.79 -5.62
N LYS A 78 -6.56 17.64 -4.91
CA LYS A 78 -7.08 18.65 -3.99
C LYS A 78 -7.15 18.05 -2.59
N VAL A 79 -6.62 18.79 -1.62
CA VAL A 79 -6.63 18.40 -0.21
C VAL A 79 -7.23 19.54 0.58
N TRP A 80 -8.21 19.23 1.43
CA TRP A 80 -8.73 20.16 2.42
C TRP A 80 -8.20 19.75 3.78
N ILE A 81 -7.66 20.70 4.53
CA ILE A 81 -7.39 20.54 5.98
C ILE A 81 -8.34 21.53 6.67
N ASN A 82 -9.34 21.00 7.37
CA ASN A 82 -10.54 21.71 7.78
C ASN A 82 -11.17 22.47 6.58
N ASP A 83 -11.31 23.79 6.68
CA ASP A 83 -11.90 24.63 5.63
C ASP A 83 -10.87 25.10 4.57
N GLN A 84 -9.58 24.80 4.75
CA GLN A 84 -8.51 25.29 3.87
C GLN A 84 -8.21 24.30 2.75
N MET A 85 -8.50 24.70 1.51
CA MET A 85 -8.21 23.90 0.30
C MET A 85 -6.83 24.21 -0.27
N PHE A 86 -6.09 23.15 -0.58
CA PHE A 86 -4.85 23.17 -1.32
C PHE A 86 -4.97 22.34 -2.60
N GLN A 87 -4.25 22.75 -3.64
CA GLN A 87 -4.23 22.05 -4.91
C GLN A 87 -2.79 21.84 -5.37
N SER A 88 -2.49 20.65 -5.86
CA SER A 88 -1.19 20.34 -6.45
C SER A 88 -1.03 20.97 -7.84
N PRO A 89 0.22 20.99 -8.37
CA PRO A 89 0.44 21.11 -9.80
C PRO A 89 -0.21 19.94 -10.57
N ILE A 90 -0.38 20.12 -11.88
CA ILE A 90 -0.82 19.04 -12.77
C ILE A 90 0.42 18.27 -13.24
N TRP A 91 0.47 16.98 -12.96
CA TRP A 91 1.47 16.05 -13.48
C TRP A 91 0.96 15.44 -14.79
N LYS A 92 1.59 15.82 -15.90
CA LYS A 92 1.03 15.60 -17.22
C LYS A 92 1.46 14.30 -17.86
N ASN A 93 0.51 13.64 -18.53
CA ASN A 93 0.67 12.46 -19.36
C ASN A 93 1.58 11.41 -18.71
N THR A 94 1.23 11.02 -17.48
CA THR A 94 1.95 10.02 -16.70
C THR A 94 0.97 9.09 -15.99
N ARG A 95 1.32 7.79 -15.96
CA ARG A 95 0.58 6.77 -15.21
C ARG A 95 1.05 6.66 -13.76
N TYR A 96 2.29 7.06 -13.51
CA TYR A 96 2.97 6.81 -12.24
C TYR A 96 3.72 8.06 -11.81
N ILE A 97 3.66 8.38 -10.53
CA ILE A 97 4.35 9.49 -9.90
C ILE A 97 4.94 8.94 -8.61
N TYR A 98 6.27 8.92 -8.54
CA TYR A 98 7.03 8.55 -7.37
C TYR A 98 7.75 9.79 -6.86
N ASP A 99 7.72 10.01 -5.55
CA ASP A 99 8.38 11.12 -4.85
C ASP A 99 8.05 12.51 -5.42
N PRO A 100 6.76 12.92 -5.48
CA PRO A 100 6.33 14.16 -6.13
C PRO A 100 6.80 15.45 -5.44
N ASP A 101 7.45 15.37 -4.26
CA ASP A 101 7.82 16.50 -3.39
C ASP A 101 6.67 17.51 -3.25
N TRP A 102 5.50 16.99 -2.83
CA TRP A 102 4.30 17.81 -2.64
C TRP A 102 3.70 17.56 -1.26
N LYS A 103 3.75 18.60 -0.44
CA LYS A 103 3.10 18.64 0.87
C LYS A 103 2.48 19.98 1.16
N VAL A 104 1.47 19.97 2.02
CA VAL A 104 0.69 21.15 2.39
C VAL A 104 0.46 21.15 3.88
N THR A 105 0.58 22.32 4.50
CA THR A 105 0.51 22.48 5.95
C THR A 105 -0.52 23.55 6.29
N ALA A 106 -1.33 23.30 7.32
CA ALA A 106 -2.27 24.26 7.88
C ALA A 106 -2.06 24.36 9.40
N ASN A 107 -2.12 25.58 9.94
CA ASN A 107 -2.33 25.76 11.37
C ASN A 107 -3.75 25.28 11.71
N VAL A 108 -3.87 24.55 12.82
CA VAL A 108 -5.14 24.03 13.35
C VAL A 108 -5.33 24.51 14.79
N PRO A 109 -6.56 24.54 15.32
CA PRO A 109 -6.78 24.95 16.70
C PRO A 109 -6.10 23.99 17.68
N ASP A 110 -5.29 24.55 18.58
CA ASP A 110 -4.58 23.77 19.61
C ASP A 110 -5.52 23.17 20.68
N ASP A 111 -6.81 23.53 20.66
CA ASP A 111 -7.85 23.03 21.57
C ASP A 111 -8.84 22.06 20.93
N GLU A 112 -8.67 21.74 19.65
CA GLU A 112 -9.50 20.77 18.94
C GLU A 112 -8.72 19.48 18.67
N GLU A 113 -9.29 18.35 19.12
CA GLU A 113 -8.67 17.04 18.95
C GLU A 113 -8.73 16.54 17.51
N TRP A 114 -9.77 16.89 16.75
CA TRP A 114 -10.06 16.31 15.45
C TRP A 114 -9.91 17.33 14.33
N VAL A 115 -9.11 16.99 13.33
CA VAL A 115 -8.89 17.77 12.11
C VAL A 115 -9.48 16.99 10.94
N ASN A 116 -10.42 17.62 10.23
CA ASN A 116 -11.03 17.00 9.06
C ASN A 116 -10.09 17.14 7.87
N ILE A 117 -9.82 16.03 7.17
CA ILE A 117 -9.03 16.01 5.95
C ILE A 117 -9.86 15.39 4.84
N THR A 118 -10.00 16.10 3.72
CA THR A 118 -10.66 15.56 2.53
C THR A 118 -9.68 15.53 1.38
N ILE A 119 -9.62 14.42 0.66
CA ILE A 119 -8.71 14.20 -0.47
C ILE A 119 -9.54 13.91 -1.72
N GLN A 120 -9.12 14.52 -2.83
CA GLN A 120 -9.67 14.23 -4.16
C GLN A 120 -8.57 14.11 -5.19
N LEU A 121 -8.60 13.02 -5.95
CA LEU A 121 -7.78 12.85 -7.15
C LEU A 121 -8.57 13.16 -8.42
N TRP A 122 -7.91 13.87 -9.34
CA TRP A 122 -8.51 14.28 -10.60
C TRP A 122 -7.56 14.06 -11.76
N ASP A 123 -8.13 13.73 -12.91
CA ASP A 123 -7.50 13.74 -14.22
C ASP A 123 -7.95 14.98 -15.01
N SER A 124 -6.98 15.83 -15.37
CA SER A 124 -7.24 17.10 -16.05
C SER A 124 -7.48 16.91 -17.54
N ASN A 125 -8.65 17.33 -18.01
CA ASN A 125 -9.08 17.04 -19.36
C ASN A 125 -9.56 18.31 -20.08
N ILE A 126 -9.39 18.35 -21.41
CA ILE A 126 -9.86 19.49 -22.21
C ILE A 126 -11.38 19.57 -22.14
N GLY A 127 -11.88 20.49 -21.33
CA GLY A 127 -13.30 20.87 -21.23
C GLY A 127 -13.99 20.37 -19.96
N ARG A 128 -13.62 19.21 -19.42
CA ARG A 128 -14.14 18.69 -18.15
C ARG A 128 -13.15 17.72 -17.53
N ASP A 129 -12.65 18.06 -16.35
CA ASP A 129 -11.83 17.15 -15.54
C ASP A 129 -12.67 15.97 -15.06
N GLN A 130 -12.04 14.80 -15.00
CA GLN A 130 -12.63 13.56 -14.52
C GLN A 130 -12.08 13.31 -13.12
N LYS A 131 -12.96 12.94 -12.19
CA LYS A 131 -12.52 12.52 -10.85
C LYS A 131 -12.11 11.06 -10.93
N CYS A 132 -10.94 10.74 -10.37
CA CYS A 132 -10.42 9.38 -10.33
C CYS A 132 -10.84 8.73 -9.02
N ASP A 133 -11.02 7.43 -9.05
CA ASP A 133 -11.41 6.66 -7.88
C ASP A 133 -10.18 6.31 -7.04
N ILE A 134 -10.23 6.69 -5.77
CA ILE A 134 -9.25 6.38 -4.73
C ILE A 134 -9.95 6.00 -3.42
N SER A 135 -11.27 5.82 -3.43
CA SER A 135 -12.05 5.53 -2.22
C SER A 135 -12.32 4.04 -2.08
N GLY A 136 -12.58 3.62 -0.84
CA GLY A 136 -13.11 2.30 -0.56
C GLY A 136 -14.64 2.22 -0.64
N TYR A 137 -15.16 1.07 -0.22
CA TYR A 137 -16.60 0.79 -0.28
C TYR A 137 -17.45 1.74 0.61
N GLU A 138 -18.26 2.61 0.00
CA GLU A 138 -19.30 3.36 0.72
C GLU A 138 -20.58 2.51 0.96
N GLU A 139 -20.89 2.20 2.23
CA GLU A 139 -22.16 1.54 2.60
C GLU A 139 -23.39 2.42 2.24
N GLY A 140 -24.09 2.06 1.16
CA GLY A 140 -25.43 2.58 0.84
C GLY A 140 -25.49 3.87 -0.01
N GLY A 141 -24.37 4.27 -0.60
CA GLY A 141 -24.22 5.47 -1.44
C GLY A 141 -24.04 5.20 -2.94
N LYS A 142 -23.92 6.27 -3.73
CA LYS A 142 -23.18 6.24 -5.00
C LYS A 142 -21.81 6.77 -4.63
N ASP A 143 -20.77 6.03 -4.99
CA ASP A 143 -19.40 6.42 -4.67
C ASP A 143 -19.13 7.87 -5.08
N SER A 144 -18.63 8.63 -4.11
CA SER A 144 -18.26 10.02 -4.27
C SER A 144 -16.86 10.18 -4.87
N TYR A 145 -16.00 9.15 -4.79
CA TYR A 145 -14.55 9.19 -4.98
C TYR A 145 -13.83 10.18 -4.05
N ASP A 146 -14.52 10.69 -3.02
CA ASP A 146 -13.94 11.55 -1.98
C ASP A 146 -13.38 10.65 -0.89
N VAL A 147 -12.20 10.98 -0.40
CA VAL A 147 -11.66 10.35 0.80
C VAL A 147 -11.75 11.34 1.94
N ASN A 148 -12.35 10.91 3.05
CA ASN A 148 -12.61 11.71 4.25
C ASN A 148 -11.93 11.04 5.44
N LEU A 149 -10.96 11.75 6.01
CA LEU A 149 -10.16 11.33 7.14
C LEU A 149 -10.37 12.30 8.30
N PHE A 150 -10.27 11.78 9.51
CA PHE A 150 -10.33 12.52 10.76
C PHE A 150 -9.00 12.30 11.47
N TYR A 151 -8.09 13.25 11.32
CA TYR A 151 -6.79 13.22 11.98
C TYR A 151 -6.94 13.66 13.44
N ASN A 152 -6.30 12.94 14.35
CA ASN A 152 -6.40 13.12 15.78
C ASN A 152 -5.10 13.72 16.33
N VAL A 153 -5.16 14.97 16.78
CA VAL A 153 -3.99 15.75 17.25
C VAL A 153 -3.33 15.14 18.48
N LYS A 154 -4.10 14.42 19.30
CA LYS A 154 -3.59 13.80 20.52
C LYS A 154 -2.71 12.59 20.23
N SER A 155 -3.18 11.70 19.36
CA SER A 155 -2.50 10.44 19.04
C SER A 155 -1.52 10.58 17.88
N GLY A 156 -1.83 11.45 16.92
CA GLY A 156 -1.10 11.63 15.66
C GLY A 156 -1.55 10.64 14.58
N HIS A 157 -2.70 9.99 14.80
CA HIS A 157 -3.29 9.02 13.90
C HIS A 157 -4.57 9.54 13.26
N TRP A 158 -5.08 8.86 12.24
CA TRP A 158 -6.36 9.17 11.62
C TRP A 158 -7.24 7.94 11.45
N MET A 159 -8.52 8.21 11.25
CA MET A 159 -9.55 7.24 10.90
C MET A 159 -10.47 7.81 9.81
N GLY A 160 -11.34 6.99 9.24
CA GLY A 160 -12.28 7.40 8.20
C GLY A 160 -12.25 6.38 7.07
N ASP A 161 -12.00 6.86 5.85
CA ASP A 161 -11.85 6.01 4.67
C ASP A 161 -10.48 5.29 4.62
N ASP A 162 -9.52 5.66 5.48
CA ASP A 162 -8.23 5.00 5.70
C ASP A 162 -7.97 4.95 7.21
N TYR A 163 -7.51 3.81 7.72
CA TYR A 163 -7.27 3.58 9.16
C TYR A 163 -6.40 2.35 9.44
N ALA A 164 -5.68 2.37 10.57
CA ALA A 164 -4.94 1.20 11.07
C ALA A 164 -5.86 0.27 11.87
N GLU A 165 -5.84 -1.03 11.57
CA GLU A 165 -6.63 -2.05 12.28
C GLU A 165 -6.00 -3.45 12.12
N GLU A 166 -5.63 -4.06 13.25
CA GLU A 166 -5.03 -5.40 13.31
C GLU A 166 -6.05 -6.51 12.99
N TYR A 167 -7.32 -6.29 13.34
CA TYR A 167 -8.33 -7.33 13.18
C TYR A 167 -8.82 -7.43 11.72
N ALA A 168 -8.34 -8.46 11.01
CA ALA A 168 -8.68 -8.77 9.61
C ALA A 168 -10.17 -8.70 9.20
N LEU A 169 -11.12 -8.85 10.12
CA LEU A 169 -12.55 -8.72 9.80
C LEU A 169 -12.98 -7.28 9.50
N ASN A 170 -12.27 -6.31 10.06
CA ASN A 170 -12.51 -4.89 9.90
C ASN A 170 -11.25 -4.18 9.39
N ALA A 171 -10.22 -4.89 8.93
CA ALA A 171 -9.01 -4.25 8.46
C ALA A 171 -9.30 -3.42 7.21
N ASP A 172 -8.64 -2.28 7.12
CA ASP A 172 -8.51 -1.55 5.85
C ASP A 172 -7.70 -2.43 4.89
N PRO A 173 -8.31 -2.94 3.80
CA PRO A 173 -7.61 -3.85 2.90
C PRO A 173 -6.41 -3.16 2.23
N SER A 174 -6.39 -1.84 2.15
CA SER A 174 -5.27 -1.10 1.57
C SER A 174 -4.18 -0.71 2.55
N GLY A 175 -4.35 -1.03 3.84
CA GLY A 175 -3.45 -0.63 4.91
C GLY A 175 -3.49 0.88 5.19
N TYR A 176 -2.63 1.33 6.10
CA TYR A 176 -2.65 2.69 6.62
C TYR A 176 -1.75 3.64 5.81
N GLY A 177 -2.31 4.77 5.37
CA GLY A 177 -1.60 5.74 4.53
C GLY A 177 -1.55 5.37 3.05
N ARG A 178 -2.45 4.48 2.60
CA ARG A 178 -2.57 4.04 1.21
C ARG A 178 -4.04 3.90 0.85
N LEU A 179 -4.42 4.55 -0.24
CA LEU A 179 -5.75 4.53 -0.82
C LEU A 179 -5.75 3.77 -2.13
N ASN A 180 -6.78 2.97 -2.38
CA ASN A 180 -6.91 2.17 -3.59
C ASN A 180 -8.36 2.13 -4.08
N GLY A 181 -8.62 2.68 -5.27
CA GLY A 181 -9.97 2.67 -5.87
C GLY A 181 -10.51 1.29 -6.22
N CYS A 182 -9.72 0.22 -6.06
CA CYS A 182 -10.20 -1.16 -6.21
C CYS A 182 -10.90 -1.72 -4.95
N ASP A 183 -10.83 -1.03 -3.82
CA ASP A 183 -11.27 -1.54 -2.51
C ASP A 183 -12.79 -1.70 -2.41
N ASP A 184 -13.53 -1.02 -3.28
CA ASP A 184 -14.97 -1.17 -3.45
C ASP A 184 -15.39 -2.41 -4.27
N GLY A 185 -14.41 -3.16 -4.80
CA GLY A 185 -14.61 -4.33 -5.66
C GLY A 185 -14.76 -4.00 -7.15
N SER A 186 -14.37 -2.79 -7.58
CA SER A 186 -14.34 -2.33 -8.98
C SER A 186 -13.26 -2.99 -9.85
N ILE A 187 -12.46 -3.92 -9.31
CA ILE A 187 -11.29 -4.57 -9.94
C ILE A 187 -11.52 -5.12 -11.37
N TYR A 188 -12.75 -5.41 -11.77
CA TYR A 188 -13.10 -5.88 -13.11
C TYR A 188 -14.11 -5.01 -13.85
N GLN A 189 -14.24 -3.76 -13.41
CA GLN A 189 -15.17 -2.77 -13.93
C GLN A 189 -14.37 -1.64 -14.61
N HIS A 190 -15.10 -0.62 -15.07
CA HIS A 190 -14.49 0.62 -15.53
C HIS A 190 -14.85 1.69 -14.51
N ASP A 191 -13.93 2.07 -13.63
CA ASP A 191 -14.18 3.02 -12.52
C ASP A 191 -13.13 4.10 -12.35
N TYR A 192 -12.14 4.18 -13.25
CA TYR A 192 -11.06 5.17 -13.15
C TYR A 192 -10.18 4.93 -11.91
N ASP A 193 -10.01 3.67 -11.51
CA ASP A 193 -9.25 3.22 -10.34
C ASP A 193 -7.83 3.79 -10.35
N ALA A 194 -7.45 4.39 -9.24
CA ALA A 194 -6.12 4.87 -8.95
C ALA A 194 -5.71 4.46 -7.53
N GLU A 195 -4.42 4.55 -7.28
CA GLU A 195 -3.83 4.37 -5.96
C GLU A 195 -3.06 5.63 -5.57
N LEU A 196 -3.13 5.98 -4.29
CA LEU A 196 -2.45 7.13 -3.70
C LEU A 196 -1.81 6.71 -2.38
N TRP A 197 -0.54 7.05 -2.20
CA TRP A 197 0.17 6.87 -0.93
C TRP A 197 0.43 8.23 -0.31
N PHE A 198 0.21 8.35 0.99
CA PHE A 198 0.33 9.62 1.70
C PHE A 198 0.77 9.43 3.15
N ASN A 199 1.14 10.54 3.76
CA ASN A 199 1.30 10.63 5.21
C ASN A 199 0.59 11.88 5.73
N ILE A 200 0.09 11.82 6.96
CA ILE A 200 -0.42 12.97 7.69
C ILE A 200 0.33 13.03 9.02
N TYR A 201 0.92 14.18 9.32
CA TYR A 201 1.67 14.35 10.55
C TYR A 201 1.57 15.79 11.03
N GLN A 202 1.86 16.02 12.31
CA GLN A 202 1.97 17.36 12.89
C GLN A 202 3.42 17.72 13.20
N ASN A 203 3.69 19.01 13.39
CA ASN A 203 4.97 19.40 13.98
C ASN A 203 5.06 18.88 15.41
N ASP A 204 6.18 18.24 15.73
CA ASP A 204 6.59 17.95 17.10
C ASP A 204 7.63 18.98 17.57
N TYR A 205 8.02 18.93 18.84
CA TYR A 205 9.03 19.83 19.39
C TYR A 205 10.47 19.29 19.32
N ASP A 206 10.69 17.97 19.43
CA ASP A 206 12.01 17.34 19.59
C ASP A 206 12.45 16.44 18.43
N GLY A 207 11.54 15.99 17.57
CA GLY A 207 11.79 15.46 16.23
C GLY A 207 11.46 13.99 16.04
N ASP A 208 10.88 13.30 17.02
CA ASP A 208 10.60 11.85 16.96
C ASP A 208 9.22 11.50 16.38
N GLY A 209 8.39 12.50 16.09
CA GLY A 209 7.07 12.34 15.50
C GLY A 209 5.95 12.00 16.48
N ILE A 210 6.23 11.76 17.77
CA ILE A 210 5.22 11.40 18.77
C ILE A 210 4.58 12.68 19.33
N PRO A 211 3.24 12.82 19.32
CA PRO A 211 2.61 14.02 19.85
C PRO A 211 2.80 14.20 21.35
N TYR A 212 2.91 15.47 21.79
CA TYR A 212 3.02 15.88 23.19
C TYR A 212 2.02 15.16 24.12
N TRP A 213 0.75 15.05 23.69
CA TRP A 213 -0.29 14.40 24.49
C TRP A 213 -0.02 12.91 24.68
N THR A 214 0.37 12.20 23.63
CA THR A 214 0.74 10.78 23.73
C THR A 214 1.91 10.59 24.68
N GLU A 215 2.95 11.39 24.52
CA GLU A 215 4.13 11.32 25.40
C GLU A 215 3.79 11.57 26.87
N THR A 216 2.97 12.57 27.16
CA THR A 216 2.73 13.00 28.55
C THR A 216 1.61 12.24 29.26
N GLU A 217 0.56 11.88 28.53
CA GLU A 217 -0.65 11.26 29.09
C GLU A 217 -0.72 9.75 28.88
N VAL A 218 -0.02 9.20 27.88
CA VAL A 218 0.01 7.76 27.58
C VAL A 218 1.34 7.14 27.97
N PHE A 219 2.44 7.56 27.34
CA PHE A 219 3.74 6.91 27.46
C PHE A 219 4.54 7.36 28.70
N GLY A 220 4.27 8.55 29.22
CA GLY A 220 5.04 9.14 30.31
C GLY A 220 6.48 9.50 29.92
N THR A 221 6.75 9.70 28.63
CA THR A 221 8.01 10.21 28.09
C THR A 221 8.09 11.74 28.24
N ASN A 222 9.16 12.36 27.72
CA ASN A 222 9.38 13.79 27.88
C ASN A 222 9.43 14.46 26.51
N PRO A 223 8.47 15.36 26.19
CA PRO A 223 8.25 15.97 24.86
C PRO A 223 9.28 17.02 24.44
N LYS A 224 10.51 16.87 24.93
CA LYS A 224 11.67 17.73 24.69
C LYS A 224 12.91 16.89 24.44
N VAL A 225 12.76 15.58 24.31
CA VAL A 225 13.80 14.59 24.20
C VAL A 225 13.33 13.56 23.19
N ASP A 226 13.89 13.66 22.00
CA ASP A 226 13.78 12.67 20.93
C ASP A 226 14.06 11.26 21.47
N ASP A 227 13.02 10.43 21.49
CA ASP A 227 13.04 9.05 21.95
C ASP A 227 13.24 8.03 20.79
N THR A 228 13.52 8.49 19.56
CA THR A 228 13.69 7.63 18.38
C THR A 228 14.69 6.49 18.62
N GLY A 229 14.29 5.27 18.28
CA GLY A 229 15.08 4.05 18.40
C GLY A 229 15.15 3.47 19.81
N ARG A 230 14.36 4.00 20.75
CA ARG A 230 14.26 3.48 22.11
C ARG A 230 13.34 2.26 22.14
N ASP A 231 13.82 1.19 22.78
CA ASP A 231 13.12 -0.09 22.98
C ASP A 231 13.25 -0.41 24.48
N ASP A 232 12.26 -0.04 25.28
CA ASP A 232 12.34 -0.09 26.74
C ASP A 232 12.02 -1.46 27.32
N ASP A 233 11.21 -2.26 26.64
CA ASP A 233 10.83 -3.61 27.07
C ASP A 233 11.71 -4.72 26.47
N GLY A 234 12.51 -4.40 25.45
CA GLY A 234 13.51 -5.27 24.85
C GLY A 234 12.93 -6.33 23.93
N ASP A 235 11.79 -6.09 23.29
CA ASP A 235 11.20 -7.00 22.30
C ASP A 235 11.75 -6.84 20.88
N GLY A 236 12.57 -5.81 20.66
CA GLY A 236 13.29 -5.57 19.41
C GLY A 236 12.62 -4.58 18.47
N ILE A 237 11.47 -4.00 18.85
CA ILE A 237 10.80 -2.94 18.10
C ILE A 237 10.97 -1.61 18.84
N PRO A 238 11.24 -0.50 18.13
CA PRO A 238 11.38 0.80 18.77
C PRO A 238 10.04 1.52 18.93
N ILE A 239 9.99 2.42 19.91
CA ILE A 239 8.84 3.21 20.32
C ILE A 239 8.13 3.93 19.16
N GLU A 240 8.85 4.47 18.17
CA GLU A 240 8.23 5.17 17.05
C GLU A 240 7.45 4.24 16.11
N TRP A 241 7.86 2.97 16.00
CA TRP A 241 7.16 1.98 15.17
C TRP A 241 5.91 1.50 15.89
N GLU A 242 6.03 1.16 17.18
CA GLU A 242 4.88 0.79 18.02
C GLU A 242 3.89 1.95 18.17
N TRP A 243 4.37 3.19 18.27
CA TRP A 243 3.52 4.37 18.23
C TRP A 243 2.72 4.42 16.93
N LYS A 244 3.37 4.23 15.79
CA LYS A 244 2.70 4.33 14.48
C LYS A 244 1.64 3.25 14.29
N TRP A 245 1.95 1.99 14.61
CA TRP A 245 1.11 0.84 14.27
C TRP A 245 0.30 0.29 15.44
N GLY A 246 0.67 0.62 16.66
CA GLY A 246 0.03 0.12 17.87
C GLY A 246 -1.24 0.86 18.27
N HIS A 247 -1.60 1.96 17.60
CA HIS A 247 -2.78 2.76 17.96
C HIS A 247 -4.02 2.38 17.15
N VAL A 248 -5.16 2.18 17.83
CA VAL A 248 -6.47 2.06 17.21
C VAL A 248 -7.53 2.89 17.94
N PHE A 249 -8.59 3.27 17.22
CA PHE A 249 -9.73 4.00 17.76
C PHE A 249 -10.87 3.06 18.17
N GLY A 250 -11.10 2.89 19.47
CA GLY A 250 -12.27 2.19 20.01
C GLY A 250 -13.49 3.12 20.08
N TRP A 251 -14.71 2.57 19.95
CA TRP A 251 -15.95 3.34 20.17
C TRP A 251 -16.65 2.95 21.47
N ASP A 252 -16.70 3.85 22.45
CA ASP A 252 -17.47 3.63 23.68
C ASP A 252 -18.94 3.98 23.45
N TYR A 253 -19.77 2.95 23.24
CA TYR A 253 -21.22 3.10 23.05
C TYR A 253 -21.96 3.78 24.22
N ASN A 254 -21.44 3.72 25.44
CA ASN A 254 -22.08 4.34 26.61
C ASN A 254 -21.82 5.84 26.64
N ARG A 255 -20.59 6.25 26.32
CA ARG A 255 -20.16 7.66 26.32
C ARG A 255 -20.39 8.36 24.99
N ARG A 256 -20.52 7.59 23.90
CA ARG A 256 -20.64 8.05 22.51
C ARG A 256 -19.45 8.91 22.09
N GLU A 257 -18.27 8.42 22.43
CA GLU A 257 -16.99 9.03 22.11
C GLU A 257 -16.00 7.94 21.69
N TYR A 258 -14.99 8.34 20.94
CA TYR A 258 -13.87 7.48 20.62
C TYR A 258 -12.93 7.38 21.82
N THR A 259 -12.30 6.22 21.98
CA THR A 259 -11.29 5.92 22.98
C THR A 259 -9.99 5.54 22.27
N HIS A 260 -8.86 5.91 22.86
CA HIS A 260 -7.55 5.49 22.37
C HIS A 260 -7.21 4.12 22.96
N GLU A 261 -6.91 3.16 22.10
CA GLU A 261 -6.47 1.82 22.49
C GLU A 261 -5.09 1.57 21.88
N TRP A 262 -4.20 0.99 22.67
CA TRP A 262 -2.83 0.64 22.28
C TRP A 262 -2.71 -0.88 22.29
N ILE A 263 -2.51 -1.47 21.11
CA ILE A 263 -2.31 -2.92 20.92
C ILE A 263 -0.83 -3.30 21.01
N TYR A 264 0.06 -2.37 20.66
CA TYR A 264 1.50 -2.44 20.91
C TYR A 264 1.85 -1.29 21.86
N ASP A 265 2.50 -1.63 22.98
CA ASP A 265 2.82 -0.69 24.05
C ASP A 265 4.33 -0.70 24.29
N PRO A 266 5.05 0.40 24.03
CA PRO A 266 6.52 0.49 24.11
C PRO A 266 7.19 0.12 25.44
N PHE A 267 6.39 -0.16 26.47
CA PHE A 267 6.83 -0.54 27.80
C PHE A 267 6.33 -1.92 28.24
N THR A 268 5.66 -2.66 27.34
CA THR A 268 5.09 -3.97 27.58
C THR A 268 5.57 -4.93 26.49
N TRP A 269 6.48 -5.83 26.86
CA TRP A 269 7.02 -6.81 25.92
C TRP A 269 5.92 -7.55 25.12
N GLU A 270 6.00 -7.46 23.80
CA GLU A 270 5.20 -8.21 22.84
C GLU A 270 6.05 -9.22 22.05
N ASN A 271 5.40 -10.20 21.40
CA ASN A 271 6.12 -11.22 20.63
C ASN A 271 6.24 -10.84 19.15
N HIS A 272 6.72 -9.63 18.84
CA HIS A 272 6.77 -9.09 17.47
C HIS A 272 7.49 -10.00 16.46
N SER A 273 8.44 -10.82 16.90
CA SER A 273 9.11 -11.80 16.01
C SER A 273 8.22 -12.97 15.55
N ASN A 274 6.98 -13.09 16.04
CA ASN A 274 6.03 -14.13 15.62
C ASN A 274 4.61 -13.60 15.37
N LEU A 275 4.38 -12.29 15.50
CA LEU A 275 3.11 -11.66 15.17
C LEU A 275 3.12 -11.35 13.68
N ASP A 276 2.15 -11.87 12.94
CA ASP A 276 1.94 -11.71 11.50
C ASP A 276 0.41 -11.50 11.33
N PRO A 277 -0.09 -10.27 11.57
CA PRO A 277 -1.52 -10.02 11.67
C PRO A 277 -2.28 -10.19 10.34
N ASP A 278 -1.65 -9.83 9.23
CA ASP A 278 -2.22 -9.83 7.88
C ASP A 278 -1.97 -11.15 7.11
N GLY A 279 -1.07 -12.00 7.62
CA GLY A 279 -0.86 -13.36 7.17
C GLY A 279 -0.11 -13.46 5.85
N ASP A 280 0.71 -12.47 5.53
CA ASP A 280 1.55 -12.49 4.34
C ASP A 280 2.87 -13.27 4.54
N GLY A 281 3.14 -13.66 5.78
CA GLY A 281 4.33 -14.38 6.17
C GLY A 281 5.42 -13.51 6.74
N LEU A 282 5.23 -12.20 6.89
CA LEU A 282 6.15 -11.28 7.55
C LEU A 282 5.69 -11.04 8.99
N SER A 283 6.62 -11.19 9.91
CA SER A 283 6.40 -10.82 11.30
C SER A 283 6.50 -9.31 11.49
N ASN A 284 5.89 -8.75 12.53
CA ASN A 284 6.03 -7.32 12.87
C ASN A 284 7.51 -6.89 12.96
N TYR A 285 8.41 -7.78 13.37
CA TYR A 285 9.85 -7.50 13.34
C TYR A 285 10.40 -7.37 11.91
N GLU A 286 9.98 -8.23 10.98
CA GLU A 286 10.35 -8.15 9.57
C GLU A 286 9.69 -6.94 8.88
N GLU A 287 8.46 -6.59 9.25
CA GLU A 287 7.75 -5.34 8.87
C GLU A 287 8.51 -4.10 9.34
N TYR A 288 9.04 -4.11 10.56
CA TYR A 288 9.90 -3.04 11.04
C TYR A 288 11.18 -2.92 10.22
N LEU A 289 11.87 -4.04 9.93
CA LEU A 289 13.08 -4.03 9.11
C LEU A 289 12.85 -3.53 7.68
N THR A 290 11.63 -3.65 7.18
CA THR A 290 11.23 -3.25 5.81
C THR A 290 10.43 -1.94 5.78
N SER A 291 10.20 -1.30 6.94
CA SER A 291 9.34 -0.13 7.09
C SER A 291 9.75 1.08 6.24
N GLU A 292 11.04 1.24 5.94
CA GLU A 292 11.53 2.30 5.04
C GLU A 292 11.02 2.16 3.59
N TRP A 293 10.54 0.96 3.21
CA TRP A 293 9.92 0.66 1.93
C TRP A 293 8.40 0.62 1.99
N PHE A 294 7.82 1.20 3.05
CA PHE A 294 6.37 1.34 3.27
C PHE A 294 5.65 0.02 3.56
N SER A 295 6.35 -0.92 4.21
CA SER A 295 5.73 -2.12 4.79
C SER A 295 4.68 -1.75 5.85
N ASP A 296 3.64 -2.56 5.95
CA ASP A 296 2.49 -2.36 6.82
C ASP A 296 2.06 -3.69 7.49
N PRO A 297 2.12 -3.80 8.82
CA PRO A 297 1.80 -5.06 9.52
C PRO A 297 0.34 -5.51 9.39
N PHE A 298 -0.54 -4.69 8.79
CA PHE A 298 -1.97 -4.97 8.65
C PHE A 298 -2.41 -5.13 7.20
N ARG A 299 -1.48 -5.06 6.24
CA ARG A 299 -1.76 -5.26 4.81
C ARG A 299 -0.70 -6.12 4.17
N GLN A 300 -1.17 -7.05 3.35
CA GLN A 300 -0.33 -7.97 2.59
C GLN A 300 0.71 -7.25 1.72
N ASP A 301 1.97 -7.49 2.05
CA ASP A 301 3.14 -7.06 1.32
C ASP A 301 3.82 -8.28 0.66
N LEU A 302 4.46 -8.07 -0.49
CA LEU A 302 5.18 -9.12 -1.20
C LEU A 302 6.53 -8.57 -1.68
N PHE A 303 7.58 -8.90 -0.96
CA PHE A 303 8.95 -8.49 -1.25
C PHE A 303 9.64 -9.47 -2.19
N VAL A 304 10.20 -8.93 -3.27
CA VAL A 304 10.97 -9.69 -4.27
C VAL A 304 12.29 -8.99 -4.52
N GLU A 305 13.39 -9.70 -4.36
CA GLU A 305 14.70 -9.24 -4.80
C GLU A 305 15.00 -9.73 -6.21
N GLN A 306 15.37 -8.80 -7.09
CA GLN A 306 15.68 -9.06 -8.48
C GLN A 306 17.15 -8.86 -8.80
N ASP A 307 17.82 -9.99 -9.02
CA ASP A 307 19.16 -10.00 -9.60
C ASP A 307 19.11 -10.19 -11.11
N ILE A 308 20.03 -9.53 -11.81
CA ILE A 308 20.22 -9.70 -13.25
C ILE A 308 21.70 -9.88 -13.59
N MET A 309 21.99 -10.58 -14.69
CA MET A 309 23.39 -10.69 -15.13
C MET A 309 23.94 -9.38 -15.71
N GLU A 310 25.26 -9.20 -15.61
CA GLU A 310 26.01 -8.23 -16.40
C GLU A 310 25.81 -8.46 -17.90
N THR A 311 26.08 -7.42 -18.71
CA THR A 311 26.08 -7.55 -20.17
C THR A 311 27.20 -8.50 -20.61
N GLY A 312 26.85 -9.50 -21.42
CA GLY A 312 27.79 -10.48 -21.92
C GLY A 312 28.87 -9.90 -22.84
N PRO A 313 29.96 -10.64 -23.08
CA PRO A 313 31.11 -10.18 -23.85
C PRO A 313 30.79 -9.83 -25.31
N ASN A 314 29.66 -10.30 -25.86
CA ASN A 314 29.21 -9.96 -27.21
C ASN A 314 27.96 -9.06 -27.24
N GLY A 315 27.58 -8.47 -26.09
CA GLY A 315 26.42 -7.59 -25.97
C GLY A 315 25.11 -8.31 -25.64
N GLU A 316 25.17 -9.54 -25.14
CA GLU A 316 24.04 -10.28 -24.59
C GLU A 316 23.45 -9.51 -23.38
N LYS A 317 22.12 -9.40 -23.32
CA LYS A 317 21.43 -8.61 -22.30
C LYS A 317 20.40 -9.44 -21.54
N THR A 318 20.28 -9.14 -20.25
CA THR A 318 19.31 -9.68 -19.27
C THR A 318 18.39 -8.61 -18.72
N GLU A 319 18.39 -7.41 -19.32
CA GLU A 319 17.59 -6.26 -18.91
C GLU A 319 16.10 -6.60 -18.75
N PHE A 320 15.59 -6.44 -17.53
CA PHE A 320 14.17 -6.54 -17.21
C PHE A 320 13.47 -5.20 -17.54
N PRO A 321 12.47 -5.16 -18.43
CA PRO A 321 11.85 -3.90 -18.83
C PRO A 321 11.14 -3.18 -17.67
N GLU A 322 11.28 -1.85 -17.60
CA GLU A 322 10.62 -1.04 -16.56
C GLU A 322 9.08 -1.19 -16.58
N GLU A 323 8.49 -1.19 -17.77
CA GLU A 323 7.05 -1.41 -17.91
C GLU A 323 6.62 -2.82 -17.44
N SER A 324 7.52 -3.81 -17.42
CA SER A 324 7.22 -5.12 -16.81
C SER A 324 7.03 -5.00 -15.30
N LYS A 325 7.86 -4.22 -14.62
CA LYS A 325 7.77 -3.99 -13.17
C LYS A 325 6.45 -3.32 -12.82
N GLU A 326 6.07 -2.32 -13.60
CA GLU A 326 4.77 -1.66 -13.44
C GLU A 326 3.59 -2.59 -13.68
N LEU A 327 3.65 -3.47 -14.68
CA LEU A 327 2.62 -4.48 -14.91
C LEU A 327 2.47 -5.46 -13.74
N LEU A 328 3.59 -5.87 -13.11
CA LEU A 328 3.57 -6.70 -11.90
C LEU A 328 2.91 -5.96 -10.76
N ARG A 329 3.40 -4.75 -10.43
CA ARG A 329 2.82 -3.89 -9.40
C ARG A 329 1.33 -3.64 -9.65
N THR A 330 0.89 -3.37 -10.88
CA THR A 330 -0.54 -3.14 -11.15
C THR A 330 -1.37 -4.41 -10.95
N ALA A 331 -0.83 -5.59 -11.29
CA ALA A 331 -1.57 -6.84 -11.11
C ALA A 331 -1.83 -7.15 -9.63
N TYR A 332 -0.80 -7.02 -8.78
CA TYR A 332 -0.88 -7.28 -7.35
C TYR A 332 -1.60 -6.16 -6.57
N ASN A 333 -1.28 -4.87 -6.82
CA ASN A 333 -1.90 -3.77 -6.07
C ASN A 333 -3.42 -3.71 -6.29
N ARG A 334 -3.92 -4.10 -7.47
CA ARG A 334 -5.38 -4.22 -7.71
C ARG A 334 -6.05 -5.29 -6.83
N GLN A 335 -5.28 -6.18 -6.21
CA GLN A 335 -5.75 -7.23 -5.31
C GLN A 335 -5.39 -6.93 -3.84
N ASN A 336 -4.92 -5.71 -3.54
CA ASN A 336 -4.42 -5.33 -2.21
C ASN A 336 -3.26 -6.17 -1.68
N ILE A 337 -2.43 -6.67 -2.59
CA ILE A 337 -1.11 -7.17 -2.26
C ILE A 337 -0.12 -6.15 -2.81
N VAL A 338 0.67 -5.50 -1.95
CA VAL A 338 1.64 -4.51 -2.42
C VAL A 338 2.92 -5.23 -2.85
N TYR A 339 3.25 -5.10 -4.13
CA TYR A 339 4.42 -5.75 -4.72
C TYR A 339 5.67 -4.87 -4.62
N HIS A 340 6.56 -5.21 -3.70
CA HIS A 340 7.85 -4.57 -3.51
C HIS A 340 8.91 -5.30 -4.36
N LEU A 341 9.45 -4.61 -5.35
CA LEU A 341 10.49 -5.17 -6.22
C LEU A 341 11.79 -4.42 -5.97
N ASP A 342 12.72 -5.10 -5.31
CA ASP A 342 14.09 -4.63 -5.09
C ASP A 342 14.97 -4.99 -6.29
N ASP A 343 15.19 -4.01 -7.15
CA ASP A 343 16.12 -4.09 -8.28
C ASP A 343 17.41 -3.29 -8.03
N GLY A 344 17.79 -3.10 -6.76
CA GLY A 344 18.86 -2.21 -6.33
C GLY A 344 18.40 -1.06 -5.43
N CYS A 345 17.10 -0.95 -5.17
CA CYS A 345 16.50 0.18 -4.45
C CYS A 345 16.17 -0.11 -2.97
N MET A 346 16.25 -1.36 -2.53
CA MET A 346 15.94 -1.81 -1.16
C MET A 346 17.11 -2.56 -0.51
N GLY A 347 18.34 -2.22 -0.92
CA GLY A 347 19.58 -2.73 -0.34
C GLY A 347 20.09 -4.06 -0.91
N GLY A 348 19.28 -4.80 -1.67
CA GLY A 348 19.69 -5.96 -2.49
C GLY A 348 19.67 -5.64 -3.98
N GLY A 349 19.42 -6.64 -4.83
CA GLY A 349 19.23 -6.46 -6.28
C GLY A 349 20.54 -6.15 -7.00
N GLU A 350 21.28 -7.20 -7.32
CA GLU A 350 22.67 -7.12 -7.77
C GLU A 350 22.85 -7.41 -9.27
N LEU A 351 23.98 -6.89 -9.78
CA LEU A 351 24.52 -7.31 -11.08
C LEU A 351 25.46 -8.48 -10.88
N ILE A 352 25.01 -9.68 -11.28
CA ILE A 352 25.82 -10.90 -11.16
C ILE A 352 26.69 -11.11 -12.42
N PRO A 353 27.86 -11.77 -12.32
CA PRO A 353 28.70 -12.04 -13.48
C PRO A 353 27.96 -12.77 -14.59
N PHE A 354 28.22 -12.37 -15.84
CA PHE A 354 27.60 -13.02 -16.98
C PHE A 354 28.02 -14.48 -17.12
N ASP A 355 27.03 -15.34 -17.32
CA ASP A 355 27.18 -16.73 -17.72
C ASP A 355 26.32 -16.96 -18.97
N ASP A 356 26.90 -17.61 -19.99
CA ASP A 356 26.19 -17.87 -21.24
C ASP A 356 25.16 -18.99 -21.11
N SER A 357 25.31 -19.88 -20.12
CA SER A 357 24.34 -20.93 -19.82
C SER A 357 24.54 -21.54 -18.43
N ALA A 358 23.74 -21.09 -17.45
CA ALA A 358 23.84 -21.56 -16.07
C ALA A 358 23.18 -22.94 -15.84
N THR A 359 23.85 -23.78 -15.06
CA THR A 359 23.36 -25.06 -14.54
C THR A 359 22.53 -24.88 -13.25
N ASP A 360 21.76 -25.91 -12.88
CA ASP A 360 20.99 -25.92 -11.61
C ASP A 360 21.90 -25.74 -10.37
N GLU A 361 23.19 -26.10 -10.44
CA GLU A 361 24.15 -25.92 -9.33
C GLU A 361 24.70 -24.50 -9.30
N GLU A 362 25.05 -23.92 -10.46
CA GLU A 362 25.50 -22.52 -10.55
C GLU A 362 24.40 -21.55 -10.11
N ILE A 363 23.13 -21.86 -10.38
CA ILE A 363 22.00 -21.06 -9.89
C ILE A 363 21.93 -21.05 -8.36
N LYS A 364 22.24 -22.17 -7.69
CA LYS A 364 22.32 -22.21 -6.23
C LYS A 364 23.54 -21.49 -5.69
N ASP A 365 24.67 -21.59 -6.40
CA ASP A 365 25.86 -20.81 -6.05
C ASP A 365 25.56 -19.31 -6.18
N ILE A 366 24.78 -18.89 -7.18
CA ILE A 366 24.33 -17.50 -7.30
C ILE A 366 23.48 -17.11 -6.08
N TYR A 367 22.45 -17.89 -5.75
CA TYR A 367 21.62 -17.66 -4.57
C TYR A 367 22.45 -17.51 -3.29
N TRP A 368 23.38 -18.43 -3.03
CA TRP A 368 24.24 -18.39 -1.86
C TRP A 368 25.16 -17.17 -1.82
N ASN A 369 25.75 -16.78 -2.95
CA ASN A 369 26.76 -15.73 -2.99
C ASN A 369 26.17 -14.31 -3.09
N TYR A 370 25.03 -14.14 -3.75
CA TYR A 370 24.46 -12.84 -4.10
C TYR A 370 23.19 -12.50 -3.31
N PHE A 371 22.33 -13.48 -2.99
CA PHE A 371 21.17 -13.21 -2.15
C PHE A 371 21.50 -13.37 -0.66
N LEU A 372 22.09 -14.52 -0.29
CA LEU A 372 22.43 -14.81 1.10
C LEU A 372 23.79 -14.25 1.52
N HIS A 373 24.64 -13.85 0.58
CA HIS A 373 26.01 -13.35 0.83
C HIS A 373 26.87 -14.24 1.73
N GLY A 374 26.70 -15.55 1.62
CA GLY A 374 27.45 -16.52 2.42
C GLY A 374 26.97 -16.67 3.86
N ASP A 375 25.78 -16.16 4.20
CA ASP A 375 25.17 -16.24 5.52
C ASP A 375 23.81 -16.97 5.45
N GLU A 376 23.72 -18.14 6.10
CA GLU A 376 22.50 -18.94 6.11
C GLU A 376 21.38 -18.34 6.96
N ASP A 377 21.73 -17.38 7.84
CA ASP A 377 20.83 -16.64 8.72
C ASP A 377 20.66 -15.18 8.24
N ASN A 378 20.99 -14.89 6.98
CA ASN A 378 20.77 -13.56 6.39
C ASN A 378 19.29 -13.17 6.53
N TRP A 379 19.02 -12.01 7.11
CA TRP A 379 17.67 -11.56 7.44
C TRP A 379 16.73 -11.45 6.23
N ARG A 380 17.27 -11.34 5.01
CA ARG A 380 16.47 -11.30 3.78
C ARG A 380 15.85 -12.66 3.45
N PHE A 381 16.45 -13.76 3.94
CA PHE A 381 15.83 -15.09 3.88
C PHE A 381 14.55 -15.09 4.72
N GLY A 382 13.45 -15.55 4.14
CA GLY A 382 12.14 -15.50 4.80
C GLY A 382 11.51 -14.10 4.77
N VAL A 383 12.10 -13.10 4.12
CA VAL A 383 11.46 -11.81 3.88
C VAL A 383 11.28 -11.57 2.39
N PHE A 384 12.35 -11.74 1.62
CA PHE A 384 12.35 -11.54 0.18
C PHE A 384 12.25 -12.88 -0.55
N HIS A 385 11.44 -12.91 -1.61
CA HIS A 385 11.55 -13.93 -2.64
C HIS A 385 12.69 -13.60 -3.60
N TYR A 386 13.54 -14.57 -3.93
CA TYR A 386 14.66 -14.33 -4.83
C TYR A 386 14.28 -14.61 -6.30
N GLY A 387 14.13 -13.54 -7.09
CA GLY A 387 13.73 -13.62 -8.50
C GLY A 387 14.84 -13.25 -9.48
N LEU A 388 15.46 -14.27 -10.08
CA LEU A 388 16.69 -14.13 -10.87
C LEU A 388 16.45 -14.05 -12.39
N VAL A 389 17.06 -13.08 -13.07
CA VAL A 389 17.03 -12.96 -14.55
C VAL A 389 18.39 -13.32 -15.15
N LEU A 390 18.49 -14.55 -15.64
CA LEU A 390 19.69 -15.10 -16.28
C LEU A 390 19.67 -14.84 -17.79
N TYR A 391 20.82 -14.93 -18.45
CA TYR A 391 20.84 -14.96 -19.90
C TYR A 391 20.19 -16.24 -20.44
N ASN A 392 20.64 -17.40 -19.95
CA ASN A 392 20.08 -18.70 -20.28
C ASN A 392 20.32 -19.71 -19.15
N ALA A 393 19.30 -20.48 -18.80
CA ALA A 393 19.44 -21.68 -17.97
C ALA A 393 19.42 -22.95 -18.84
N GLU A 394 20.24 -23.96 -18.50
CA GLU A 394 20.37 -25.19 -19.30
C GLU A 394 19.07 -26.00 -19.39
N ARG A 395 18.32 -26.05 -18.29
CA ARG A 395 17.21 -26.99 -18.12
C ARG A 395 15.88 -26.42 -18.60
N TYR A 396 15.43 -25.31 -18.02
CA TYR A 396 14.16 -24.68 -18.33
C TYR A 396 14.31 -23.15 -18.43
N PRO A 397 13.62 -22.48 -19.38
CA PRO A 397 13.64 -21.02 -19.49
C PRO A 397 13.01 -20.26 -18.32
N GLY A 398 12.32 -20.96 -17.42
CA GLY A 398 11.73 -20.45 -16.19
C GLY A 398 11.54 -21.64 -15.24
N PHE A 399 11.87 -21.46 -13.96
CA PHE A 399 11.67 -22.49 -12.92
C PHE A 399 11.80 -21.90 -11.50
N GLY A 400 10.86 -22.24 -10.61
CA GLY A 400 11.02 -22.10 -9.15
C GLY A 400 11.97 -23.16 -8.58
N PHE A 401 12.94 -22.77 -7.76
CA PHE A 401 14.02 -23.65 -7.30
C PHE A 401 14.28 -23.56 -5.78
N TRP A 402 14.92 -24.60 -5.25
CA TRP A 402 15.48 -24.62 -3.90
C TRP A 402 16.93 -24.14 -3.94
N GLY A 403 17.26 -23.08 -3.21
CA GLY A 403 18.56 -22.41 -3.21
C GLY A 403 19.72 -23.19 -2.57
N GLY A 404 19.47 -24.37 -1.99
CA GLY A 404 20.50 -25.18 -1.32
C GLY A 404 20.62 -24.94 0.18
N VAL A 405 19.98 -23.89 0.69
CA VAL A 405 19.93 -23.49 2.11
C VAL A 405 18.48 -23.49 2.56
N HIS A 406 18.20 -24.13 3.71
CA HIS A 406 16.86 -24.42 4.22
C HIS A 406 15.97 -25.19 3.22
N PRO A 407 15.16 -26.18 3.65
CA PRO A 407 14.35 -26.96 2.72
C PRO A 407 13.09 -26.19 2.30
N VAL A 408 13.21 -25.09 1.56
CA VAL A 408 12.08 -24.25 1.10
C VAL A 408 12.16 -23.91 -0.40
N ILE A 409 11.07 -23.36 -0.95
CA ILE A 409 11.02 -22.81 -2.32
C ILE A 409 10.64 -21.33 -2.22
N ASP A 410 11.65 -20.49 -2.08
CA ASP A 410 11.58 -19.03 -1.99
C ASP A 410 12.14 -18.33 -3.24
N SER A 411 12.67 -19.11 -4.18
CA SER A 411 13.48 -18.62 -5.28
C SER A 411 12.95 -19.08 -6.63
N TYR A 412 13.18 -18.26 -7.65
CA TYR A 412 12.86 -18.60 -9.04
C TYR A 412 13.79 -17.90 -10.02
N GLN A 413 13.86 -18.43 -11.24
CA GLN A 413 14.59 -17.78 -12.33
C GLN A 413 13.79 -17.71 -13.61
N ILE A 414 14.10 -16.72 -14.45
CA ILE A 414 13.73 -16.68 -15.86
C ILE A 414 14.96 -16.43 -16.75
N SER A 415 14.92 -16.98 -17.97
CA SER A 415 15.97 -16.83 -18.97
C SER A 415 15.62 -15.78 -20.03
N ALA A 416 16.41 -14.71 -20.11
CA ALA A 416 16.25 -13.64 -21.09
C ALA A 416 16.26 -14.16 -22.54
N LEU A 417 17.16 -15.09 -22.88
CA LEU A 417 17.19 -15.72 -24.22
C LEU A 417 15.88 -16.46 -24.55
N GLY A 418 15.25 -17.07 -23.54
CA GLY A 418 13.95 -17.70 -23.66
C GLY A 418 12.83 -16.69 -23.89
N MET A 419 12.84 -15.60 -23.13
CA MET A 419 11.88 -14.51 -23.24
C MET A 419 11.97 -13.81 -24.58
N GLU A 420 13.15 -13.45 -25.05
CA GLU A 420 13.34 -12.78 -26.34
C GLU A 420 12.87 -13.64 -27.52
N LYS A 421 12.96 -14.98 -27.44
CA LYS A 421 12.33 -15.87 -28.44
C LYS A 421 10.81 -15.75 -28.47
N LYS A 422 10.17 -15.49 -27.33
CA LYS A 422 8.71 -15.26 -27.23
C LYS A 422 8.32 -13.86 -27.68
N VAL A 423 9.15 -12.85 -27.40
CA VAL A 423 8.97 -11.48 -27.89
C VAL A 423 8.92 -11.44 -29.42
N ASN A 424 9.74 -12.24 -30.09
CA ASN A 424 9.77 -12.32 -31.55
C ASN A 424 8.53 -12.98 -32.19
N LEU A 425 7.57 -13.46 -31.41
CA LEU A 425 6.29 -13.94 -31.94
C LEU A 425 5.39 -12.75 -32.34
N PRO A 426 4.48 -12.90 -33.32
CA PRO A 426 3.66 -11.78 -33.82
C PRO A 426 2.80 -11.05 -32.78
N TRP A 427 2.52 -11.70 -31.65
CA TRP A 427 1.75 -11.16 -30.52
C TRP A 427 2.62 -10.86 -29.29
N GLY A 428 3.92 -11.12 -29.36
CA GLY A 428 4.85 -10.91 -28.24
C GLY A 428 5.08 -9.42 -28.00
N LYS A 429 4.75 -8.95 -26.80
CA LYS A 429 5.14 -7.63 -26.32
C LYS A 429 6.16 -7.81 -25.22
N ARG A 430 7.37 -7.25 -25.39
CA ARG A 430 8.49 -7.45 -24.46
C ARG A 430 8.11 -7.26 -22.98
N PRO A 431 7.42 -6.18 -22.57
CA PRO A 431 7.00 -6.02 -21.17
C PRO A 431 6.06 -7.13 -20.67
N VAL A 432 5.04 -7.48 -21.47
CA VAL A 432 4.08 -8.54 -21.12
C VAL A 432 4.76 -9.89 -21.02
N VAL A 433 5.66 -10.22 -21.95
CA VAL A 433 6.39 -11.50 -21.95
C VAL A 433 7.20 -11.64 -20.67
N TYR A 434 8.02 -10.64 -20.34
CA TYR A 434 8.87 -10.67 -19.15
C TYR A 434 8.06 -10.68 -17.85
N ALA A 435 7.11 -9.75 -17.68
CA ALA A 435 6.25 -9.70 -16.50
C ALA A 435 5.46 -11.00 -16.31
N SER A 436 4.86 -11.54 -17.38
CA SER A 436 4.08 -12.78 -17.27
C SER A 436 4.91 -13.99 -16.87
N ALA A 437 6.16 -14.08 -17.34
CA ALA A 437 7.06 -15.17 -17.00
C ALA A 437 7.52 -15.05 -15.54
N TYR A 438 7.91 -13.83 -15.15
CA TYR A 438 8.36 -13.55 -13.79
C TYR A 438 7.25 -13.81 -12.78
N MET A 439 6.03 -13.31 -13.05
CA MET A 439 4.82 -13.58 -12.26
C MET A 439 4.50 -15.08 -12.21
N HIS A 440 4.57 -15.80 -13.34
CA HIS A 440 4.32 -17.24 -13.37
C HIS A 440 5.24 -18.01 -12.40
N GLU A 441 6.54 -17.73 -12.46
CA GLU A 441 7.49 -18.44 -11.59
C GLU A 441 7.38 -18.00 -10.13
N CYS A 442 7.09 -16.72 -9.87
CA CYS A 442 6.74 -16.23 -8.53
C CYS A 442 5.48 -16.95 -7.99
N GLY A 443 4.49 -17.26 -8.82
CA GLY A 443 3.32 -18.03 -8.40
C GLY A 443 3.66 -19.41 -7.81
N HIS A 444 4.79 -20.02 -8.19
CA HIS A 444 5.28 -21.25 -7.57
C HIS A 444 5.85 -21.05 -6.17
N THR A 445 6.49 -19.90 -5.90
CA THR A 445 6.94 -19.54 -4.54
C THR A 445 5.78 -19.11 -3.64
N LEU A 446 4.59 -18.94 -4.22
CA LEU A 446 3.32 -18.63 -3.54
C LEU A 446 2.36 -19.83 -3.52
N GLY A 447 2.89 -21.05 -3.67
CA GLY A 447 2.13 -22.28 -3.46
C GLY A 447 1.30 -22.80 -4.63
N ILE A 448 1.32 -22.17 -5.82
CA ILE A 448 0.56 -22.67 -6.98
C ILE A 448 1.37 -23.72 -7.74
N PHE A 449 0.84 -24.94 -7.88
CA PHE A 449 1.50 -26.01 -8.63
C PHE A 449 0.51 -26.82 -9.47
N HIS A 450 0.99 -27.54 -10.49
CA HIS A 450 0.14 -28.49 -11.24
C HIS A 450 -0.61 -29.49 -10.33
N GLY A 451 0.00 -29.91 -9.22
CA GLY A 451 -0.56 -30.87 -8.28
C GLY A 451 -1.82 -30.39 -7.54
N ASN A 452 -1.93 -29.09 -7.27
CA ASN A 452 -3.10 -28.48 -6.63
C ASN A 452 -3.98 -27.68 -7.61
N THR A 453 -3.42 -27.33 -8.77
CA THR A 453 -4.07 -26.54 -9.82
C THR A 453 -3.87 -27.23 -11.17
N PRO A 454 -4.75 -28.15 -11.59
CA PRO A 454 -4.51 -29.03 -12.75
C PRO A 454 -4.27 -28.34 -14.10
N GLY A 455 -4.68 -27.08 -14.27
CA GLY A 455 -4.41 -26.28 -15.47
C GLY A 455 -3.04 -25.60 -15.46
N CYS A 456 -2.41 -25.47 -14.29
CA CYS A 456 -1.06 -24.94 -14.11
C CYS A 456 -0.04 -25.87 -14.78
N ASP A 457 0.94 -25.32 -15.49
CA ASP A 457 2.02 -26.07 -16.14
C ASP A 457 1.63 -27.25 -17.03
N ASP A 458 0.39 -27.27 -17.52
CA ASP A 458 -0.04 -28.40 -18.33
C ASP A 458 0.68 -28.41 -19.69
N GLN A 459 1.65 -29.31 -19.81
CA GLN A 459 2.44 -29.53 -21.02
C GLN A 459 1.57 -29.94 -22.22
N GLU A 460 0.40 -30.53 -21.96
CA GLU A 460 -0.61 -30.88 -22.96
C GLU A 460 -1.57 -29.73 -23.28
N GLY A 461 -1.44 -28.59 -22.60
CA GLY A 461 -2.26 -27.38 -22.74
C GLY A 461 -1.61 -26.25 -23.52
N LYS A 462 -0.37 -26.43 -24.03
CA LYS A 462 0.49 -25.38 -24.60
C LYS A 462 0.07 -24.87 -25.99
N TYR A 463 -0.59 -25.70 -26.80
CA TYR A 463 -0.84 -25.40 -28.20
C TYR A 463 -2.27 -25.74 -28.67
N PRO A 464 -2.84 -24.99 -29.63
CA PRO A 464 -4.21 -25.19 -30.11
C PRO A 464 -4.55 -26.57 -30.69
N TRP A 465 -3.55 -27.36 -31.10
CA TRP A 465 -3.78 -28.73 -31.59
C TRP A 465 -3.85 -29.77 -30.48
N GLN A 466 -3.51 -29.41 -29.24
CA GLN A 466 -3.62 -30.29 -28.08
C GLN A 466 -5.01 -30.17 -27.46
N LEU A 467 -5.56 -31.27 -26.93
CA LEU A 467 -6.91 -31.27 -26.38
C LEU A 467 -7.03 -30.39 -25.13
N ASN A 468 -6.00 -30.38 -24.28
CA ASN A 468 -6.07 -29.63 -23.04
C ASN A 468 -5.99 -28.12 -23.26
N TRP A 469 -5.46 -27.65 -24.40
CA TRP A 469 -5.57 -26.23 -24.78
C TRP A 469 -7.03 -25.76 -24.74
N TRP A 470 -7.93 -26.53 -25.36
CA TRP A 470 -9.36 -26.21 -25.40
C TRP A 470 -10.03 -26.40 -24.04
N LYS A 471 -9.56 -27.37 -23.25
CA LYS A 471 -10.02 -27.63 -21.88
C LYS A 471 -9.75 -26.45 -20.95
N TRP A 472 -8.58 -25.82 -21.09
CA TRP A 472 -8.10 -24.72 -20.25
C TRP A 472 -8.36 -23.34 -20.86
N LEU A 473 -9.15 -23.22 -21.93
CA LEU A 473 -9.49 -21.91 -22.49
C LEU A 473 -10.12 -20.94 -21.47
N PRO A 474 -10.98 -21.38 -20.54
CA PRO A 474 -11.51 -20.50 -19.50
C PRO A 474 -10.45 -20.03 -18.49
N TYR A 475 -9.38 -20.80 -18.30
CA TYR A 475 -8.32 -20.54 -17.31
C TYR A 475 -7.39 -19.41 -17.73
N LYS A 476 -7.79 -18.16 -17.49
CA LYS A 476 -7.06 -16.95 -17.87
C LYS A 476 -6.07 -16.56 -16.77
N SER A 477 -4.90 -17.19 -16.80
CA SER A 477 -3.87 -17.00 -15.78
C SER A 477 -2.49 -17.10 -16.42
N VAL A 478 -1.51 -16.39 -15.87
CA VAL A 478 -0.08 -16.60 -16.19
C VAL A 478 0.35 -18.04 -15.93
N MET A 479 -0.30 -18.76 -15.00
CA MET A 479 -0.04 -20.17 -14.70
C MET A 479 -0.46 -21.13 -15.82
N ASN A 480 -1.29 -20.68 -16.75
CA ASN A 480 -1.70 -21.45 -17.92
C ASN A 480 -0.77 -21.18 -19.10
N TYR A 481 -0.06 -22.20 -19.61
CA TYR A 481 0.81 -22.04 -20.78
C TYR A 481 0.14 -21.55 -22.07
N GLY A 482 -1.19 -21.63 -22.17
CA GLY A 482 -1.92 -21.04 -23.28
C GLY A 482 -1.99 -19.50 -23.26
N TYR A 483 -1.82 -18.92 -22.07
CA TYR A 483 -1.87 -17.48 -21.80
C TYR A 483 -0.55 -16.90 -21.30
N MET A 484 0.33 -17.73 -20.73
CA MET A 484 1.71 -17.39 -20.43
C MET A 484 2.35 -16.70 -21.66
N TYR A 485 2.94 -15.53 -21.44
CA TYR A 485 3.47 -14.59 -22.45
C TYR A 485 2.47 -13.69 -23.20
N ARG A 486 1.19 -13.67 -22.80
CA ARG A 486 0.15 -12.86 -23.49
C ARG A 486 -0.65 -11.94 -22.57
N MET A 487 -0.63 -12.19 -21.27
CA MET A 487 -1.28 -11.41 -20.23
C MET A 487 -0.44 -11.41 -18.95
N VAL A 488 -0.73 -10.47 -18.05
CA VAL A 488 -0.11 -10.36 -16.71
C VAL A 488 -1.25 -10.29 -15.71
N ASP A 489 -1.70 -11.46 -15.25
CA ASP A 489 -2.71 -11.63 -14.22
C ASP A 489 -2.79 -13.09 -13.78
N TYR A 490 -3.16 -13.32 -12.54
CA TYR A 490 -3.72 -14.61 -12.13
C TYR A 490 -5.21 -14.67 -12.46
N SER A 491 -5.75 -15.89 -12.46
CA SER A 491 -7.18 -16.09 -12.62
C SER A 491 -7.92 -15.86 -11.30
N ASP A 492 -9.10 -15.27 -11.37
CA ASP A 492 -10.11 -15.10 -10.30
C ASP A 492 -11.18 -16.21 -10.30
N GLY A 493 -11.07 -17.21 -11.17
CA GLY A 493 -12.00 -18.34 -11.24
C GLY A 493 -13.42 -18.01 -11.74
N SER A 494 -13.67 -16.76 -12.16
CA SER A 494 -15.01 -16.27 -12.52
C SER A 494 -15.53 -16.81 -13.86
N ARG A 495 -14.70 -17.45 -14.69
CA ARG A 495 -15.06 -17.90 -16.06
C ARG A 495 -15.57 -19.33 -16.11
N GLY A 496 -15.92 -19.89 -14.95
CA GLY A 496 -16.68 -21.13 -14.82
C GLY A 496 -15.81 -22.39 -14.92
N LYS A 497 -16.28 -23.40 -15.66
CA LYS A 497 -15.65 -24.73 -15.60
C LYS A 497 -14.19 -24.69 -16.08
N ASN A 498 -13.31 -25.28 -15.27
CA ASN A 498 -11.87 -25.34 -15.48
C ASN A 498 -11.15 -23.98 -15.41
N ASP A 499 -11.82 -22.92 -14.94
CA ASP A 499 -11.17 -21.70 -14.49
C ASP A 499 -10.85 -21.87 -13.00
N PHE A 500 -9.57 -21.82 -12.64
CA PHE A 500 -9.15 -21.97 -11.25
C PHE A 500 -8.92 -20.58 -10.68
N ASP A 501 -9.45 -20.32 -9.49
CA ASP A 501 -9.17 -19.10 -8.76
C ASP A 501 -7.76 -19.23 -8.15
N ASP A 502 -6.81 -18.54 -8.76
CA ASP A 502 -5.40 -18.54 -8.41
C ASP A 502 -5.10 -17.42 -7.43
N TRP A 503 -5.75 -16.24 -7.57
CA TRP A 503 -5.64 -15.14 -6.61
C TRP A 503 -6.01 -15.61 -5.20
N ASN A 504 -7.17 -16.26 -5.03
CA ASN A 504 -7.57 -16.82 -3.74
C ASN A 504 -6.82 -18.11 -3.35
N ARG A 505 -5.88 -18.60 -4.17
CA ARG A 505 -5.04 -19.76 -3.86
C ARG A 505 -3.63 -19.37 -3.42
N LEU A 506 -3.22 -18.12 -3.62
CA LEU A 506 -1.90 -17.66 -3.17
C LEU A 506 -1.74 -17.97 -1.68
N ASP A 507 -0.64 -18.61 -1.36
CA ASP A 507 -0.17 -18.81 0.00
C ASP A 507 1.10 -17.97 0.15
N LEU A 508 0.92 -16.75 0.65
CA LEU A 508 2.01 -15.79 0.83
C LEU A 508 3.05 -16.32 1.83
N THR A 509 2.67 -17.22 2.74
CA THR A 509 3.58 -17.86 3.70
C THR A 509 4.35 -19.07 3.13
N PHE A 510 4.05 -19.50 1.89
CA PHE A 510 4.54 -20.77 1.34
C PHE A 510 6.07 -20.87 1.30
N PHE A 511 6.76 -19.77 1.01
CA PHE A 511 8.22 -19.71 0.94
C PHE A 511 8.93 -19.97 2.28
N LYS A 512 8.20 -19.92 3.41
CA LYS A 512 8.69 -20.35 4.74
C LYS A 512 8.39 -21.82 5.06
N THR A 513 7.60 -22.50 4.23
CA THR A 513 7.16 -23.88 4.49
C THR A 513 8.21 -24.91 4.08
N SER A 514 8.66 -25.71 5.06
CA SER A 514 9.58 -26.83 4.79
C SER A 514 8.96 -27.85 3.85
N ILE A 515 9.67 -28.21 2.78
CA ILE A 515 9.24 -29.21 1.80
C ILE A 515 9.59 -30.67 2.17
N TRP A 516 10.45 -30.92 3.17
CA TRP A 516 10.73 -32.28 3.69
C TRP A 516 11.29 -32.35 5.12
#